data_AF-A0A162KRM9-F1
#
_entry.id   AF-A0A162KRM9-F1
#
_cell.length_a   1.000
_cell.length_b   1.000
_cell.length_c   1.000
_cell.angle_alpha   90.00
_cell.angle_beta   90.00
_cell.angle_gamma   90.00
#
_symmetry.space_group_name_H-M   'P 1'
#
loop_
_entity.id
_entity.type
_entity.pdbx_description
1 polymer ?
#
loop_
_entity_poly.entity_id
_entity_poly.type
_entity_poly.pdbx_seq_one_letter_code
_entity_poly.pdbx_strand_id
1 'polypeptide(L)'
;MNKGINVINELLVDLFNDILVIEQKSLQYATFKDLSVTEVHTIEAIGMYKPNRMKDVACQLDITLGTLTTAINRLEKNNMLHE
;
A
#
# COMPACT_ATOMS: atom_id res chain seq x y z
N MET A 1 5.55 16.02 30.15
CA MET A 1 5.52 15.92 28.67
C MET A 1 5.62 17.31 28.07
N ASN A 2 6.47 17.49 27.05
CA ASN A 2 6.66 18.78 26.40
C ASN A 2 5.43 19.07 25.52
N LYS A 3 4.67 20.14 25.82
CA LYS A 3 3.40 20.48 25.16
C LYS A 3 3.54 20.59 23.63
N GLY A 4 4.69 21.08 23.15
CA GLY A 4 4.96 21.15 21.70
C GLY A 4 5.07 19.78 21.04
N ILE A 5 5.70 18.80 21.71
CA ILE A 5 5.82 17.42 21.20
C ILE A 5 4.45 16.77 21.07
N ASN A 6 3.55 16.97 22.05
CA ASN A 6 2.21 16.40 21.99
C ASN A 6 1.41 16.95 20.80
N VAL A 7 1.45 18.27 20.57
CA VAL A 7 0.74 18.91 19.44
C VAL A 7 1.29 18.40 18.10
N ILE A 8 2.61 18.28 17.96
CA ILE A 8 3.21 17.73 16.73
C ILE A 8 2.77 16.29 16.52
N ASN A 9 2.75 15.47 17.57
CA ASN A 9 2.32 14.08 17.47
C ASN A 9 0.85 13.97 17.05
N GLU A 10 -0.04 14.76 17.65
CA GLU A 10 -1.46 14.81 17.26
C GLU A 10 -1.62 15.18 15.78
N LEU A 11 -0.93 16.24 15.32
CA LEU A 11 -0.99 16.66 13.92
C LEU A 11 -0.46 15.59 12.95
N LEU A 12 0.62 14.88 13.30
CA LEU A 12 1.16 13.80 12.46
C LEU A 12 0.22 12.61 12.39
N VAL A 13 -0.40 12.24 13.51
CA VAL A 13 -1.38 11.15 13.57
C VAL A 13 -2.62 11.51 12.75
N ASP A 14 -3.15 12.71 12.91
CA ASP A 14 -4.33 13.17 12.17
C ASP A 14 -4.04 13.23 10.67
N LEU A 15 -2.89 13.79 10.27
CA LEU A 15 -2.50 13.86 8.87
C LEU A 15 -2.33 12.47 8.25
N PHE A 16 -1.72 11.52 8.97
CA PHE A 16 -1.55 10.16 8.49
C PHE A 16 -2.91 9.46 8.27
N ASN A 17 -3.83 9.63 9.22
CA ASN A 17 -5.19 9.07 9.11
C ASN A 17 -5.97 9.70 7.95
N ASP A 18 -5.87 11.02 7.76
CA ASP A 18 -6.51 11.73 6.66
C ASP A 18 -6.02 11.22 5.30
N ILE A 19 -4.71 10.99 5.14
CA ILE A 19 -4.13 10.41 3.93
C ILE A 19 -4.74 9.03 3.65
N LEU A 20 -4.79 8.13 4.64
CA LEU A 20 -5.38 6.80 4.47
C LEU A 20 -6.85 6.85 4.04
N VAL A 21 -7.63 7.78 4.61
CA VAL A 21 -9.04 7.96 4.23
C VAL A 21 -9.17 8.47 2.79
N ILE A 22 -8.31 9.38 2.37
CA ILE A 22 -8.30 9.93 1.01
C ILE A 22 -7.93 8.84 -0.01
N GLU A 23 -6.91 8.03 0.26
CA GLU A 23 -6.51 6.91 -0.60
C GLU A 23 -7.64 5.90 -0.75
N GLN A 24 -8.21 5.46 0.38
CA GLN A 24 -9.31 4.51 0.37
C GLN A 24 -10.53 5.02 -0.42
N LYS A 25 -10.89 6.30 -0.27
CA LYS A 25 -11.98 6.92 -1.05
C LYS A 25 -11.63 7.03 -2.54
N SER A 26 -10.37 7.30 -2.86
CA SER A 26 -9.90 7.39 -4.24
C SER A 26 -9.92 6.04 -4.96
N LEU A 27 -9.84 4.92 -4.24
CA LEU A 27 -9.99 3.58 -4.83
C LEU A 27 -11.44 3.13 -4.99
N GLN A 28 -12.40 3.77 -4.32
CA GLN A 28 -13.83 3.39 -4.40
C GLN A 28 -14.50 3.76 -5.73
N TYR A 29 -13.81 4.40 -6.68
CA TYR A 29 -14.33 4.57 -8.04
C TYR A 29 -14.44 3.22 -8.75
N ALA A 30 -15.49 3.05 -9.56
CA ALA A 30 -15.95 1.75 -10.08
C ALA A 30 -14.86 0.88 -10.74
N THR A 31 -13.83 1.49 -11.32
CA THR A 31 -12.73 0.79 -12.01
C THR A 31 -11.77 0.05 -11.07
N PHE A 32 -11.60 0.49 -9.82
CA PHE A 32 -10.61 -0.07 -8.87
C PHE A 32 -11.22 -0.53 -7.55
N LYS A 33 -12.54 -0.73 -7.52
CA LYS A 33 -13.29 -1.04 -6.29
C LYS A 33 -12.83 -2.33 -5.59
N ASP A 34 -12.25 -3.26 -6.35
CA ASP A 34 -11.78 -4.56 -5.84
C ASP A 34 -10.33 -4.54 -5.35
N LEU A 35 -9.66 -3.37 -5.38
CA LEU A 35 -8.31 -3.18 -4.87
C LEU A 35 -8.30 -2.50 -3.50
N SER A 36 -7.51 -3.06 -2.59
CA SER A 36 -7.11 -2.40 -1.34
C SER A 36 -5.94 -1.44 -1.54
N VAL A 37 -5.78 -0.47 -0.63
CA VAL A 37 -4.63 0.45 -0.61
C VAL A 37 -3.30 -0.32 -0.58
N THR A 38 -3.23 -1.39 0.20
CA THR A 38 -2.03 -2.25 0.28
C THR A 38 -1.70 -2.94 -1.05
N GLU A 39 -2.72 -3.39 -1.79
CA GLU A 39 -2.55 -4.00 -3.11
C GLU A 39 -2.05 -2.99 -4.14
N VAL A 40 -2.48 -1.72 -4.04
CA VAL A 40 -1.98 -0.64 -4.89
C VAL A 40 -0.51 -0.35 -4.61
N HIS A 41 -0.10 -0.24 -3.35
CA HIS A 41 1.34 -0.12 -3.01
C HIS A 41 2.15 -1.34 -3.42
N THR A 42 1.53 -2.53 -3.44
CA THR A 42 2.18 -3.75 -3.95
C THR A 42 2.45 -3.64 -5.45
N ILE A 43 1.47 -3.20 -6.24
CA ILE A 43 1.64 -2.94 -7.68
C ILE A 43 2.73 -1.88 -7.92
N GLU A 44 2.71 -0.80 -7.14
CA GLU A 44 3.71 0.28 -7.21
C GLU A 44 5.13 -0.25 -6.95
N ALA A 45 5.33 -1.05 -5.90
CA ALA A 45 6.63 -1.58 -5.51
C ALA A 45 7.15 -2.66 -6.47
N ILE A 46 6.26 -3.45 -7.09
CA ILE A 46 6.64 -4.37 -8.17
C ILE A 46 7.15 -3.57 -9.38
N GLY A 47 6.49 -2.44 -9.67
CA GLY A 47 6.83 -1.53 -10.75
C GLY A 47 6.33 -2.01 -12.12
N MET A 48 5.99 -1.06 -13.01
CA MET A 48 5.45 -1.37 -14.34
C MET A 48 6.53 -1.65 -15.41
N TYR A 49 7.77 -1.18 -15.22
CA TYR A 49 8.76 -1.11 -16.30
C TYR A 49 10.07 -1.85 -16.02
N LYS A 50 10.33 -2.23 -14.77
CA LYS A 50 11.49 -3.04 -14.39
C LYS A 50 11.03 -4.09 -13.38
N PRO A 51 11.15 -5.39 -13.70
CA PRO A 51 10.79 -6.43 -12.75
C PRO A 51 11.74 -6.37 -11.54
N ASN A 52 11.17 -6.10 -10.37
CA ASN A 52 11.88 -6.21 -9.10
C ASN A 52 11.83 -7.66 -8.59
N ARG A 53 12.90 -8.13 -7.94
CA ARG A 53 12.86 -9.46 -7.32
C ARG A 53 11.92 -9.41 -6.12
N MET A 54 11.16 -10.48 -5.87
CA MET A 54 10.23 -10.55 -4.73
C MET A 54 10.88 -10.17 -3.38
N LYS A 55 12.15 -10.54 -3.16
CA LYS A 55 12.88 -10.16 -1.95
C LYS A 55 13.07 -8.65 -1.80
N ASP A 56 13.34 -7.97 -2.91
CA ASP A 56 13.57 -6.54 -2.95
C ASP A 56 12.24 -5.80 -2.72
N VAL A 57 11.16 -6.27 -3.35
CA VAL A 57 9.79 -5.74 -3.14
C VAL A 57 9.33 -5.92 -1.69
N ALA A 58 9.50 -7.11 -1.12
CA ALA A 58 9.12 -7.37 0.26
C ALA A 58 9.92 -6.51 1.24
N CYS A 59 11.22 -6.29 0.97
CA CYS A 59 12.05 -5.40 1.77
C CYS A 59 11.64 -3.93 1.63
N GLN A 60 11.27 -3.48 0.42
CA GLN A 60 10.80 -2.12 0.18
C GLN A 60 9.50 -1.82 0.92
N LEU A 61 8.57 -2.78 0.96
CA LEU A 61 7.28 -2.66 1.63
C LEU A 61 7.34 -2.96 3.14
N ASP A 62 8.50 -3.36 3.66
CA ASP A 62 8.71 -3.82 5.05
C ASP A 62 7.71 -4.93 5.48
N ILE A 63 7.53 -5.93 4.61
CA ILE A 63 6.65 -7.08 4.85
C ILE A 63 7.39 -8.41 4.65
N THR A 64 6.78 -9.50 5.11
CA THR A 64 7.30 -10.84 4.86
C THR A 64 7.06 -11.28 3.41
N LEU A 65 7.91 -12.18 2.90
CA LEU A 65 7.69 -12.82 1.59
C LEU A 65 6.33 -13.52 1.51
N GLY A 66 5.87 -14.16 2.59
CA GLY A 66 4.56 -14.83 2.61
C GLY A 66 3.39 -13.85 2.46
N THR A 67 3.49 -12.68 3.09
CA THR A 67 2.53 -11.57 2.91
C THR A 67 2.52 -11.10 1.46
N LEU A 68 3.69 -10.87 0.88
CA LEU A 68 3.81 -10.43 -0.52
C LEU A 68 3.24 -11.48 -1.50
N THR A 69 3.58 -12.77 -1.33
CA THR A 69 3.04 -13.85 -2.17
C THR A 69 1.51 -13.90 -2.10
N THR A 70 0.93 -13.71 -0.91
CA THR A 70 -0.53 -13.68 -0.76
C THR A 70 -1.15 -12.48 -1.48
N ALA A 71 -0.51 -11.31 -1.44
CA ALA A 71 -0.97 -10.13 -2.15
C ALA A 71 -0.87 -10.30 -3.68
N ILE A 72 0.24 -10.83 -4.19
CA ILE A 72 0.42 -11.12 -5.63
C ILE A 72 -0.65 -12.10 -6.12
N ASN A 73 -0.88 -13.21 -5.41
CA ASN A 73 -1.88 -14.20 -5.80
C ASN A 73 -3.31 -13.60 -5.86
N ARG A 74 -3.64 -12.63 -5.00
CA ARG A 74 -4.92 -11.91 -5.06
C ARG A 74 -5.00 -10.99 -6.27
N LEU A 75 -3.92 -10.26 -6.55
CA LEU A 75 -3.81 -9.38 -7.70
C LEU A 75 -3.92 -10.13 -9.04
N GLU A 76 -3.30 -11.31 -9.16
CA GLU A 76 -3.45 -12.19 -10.32
C GLU A 76 -4.89 -12.68 -10.48
N LYS A 77 -5.53 -13.11 -9.38
CA LYS A 77 -6.93 -13.57 -9.40
C LYS A 77 -7.91 -12.47 -9.84
N ASN A 78 -7.58 -11.21 -9.56
CA ASN A 78 -8.38 -10.04 -9.95
C ASN A 78 -7.97 -9.49 -11.34
N ASN A 79 -7.09 -10.18 -12.09
CA ASN A 79 -6.54 -9.77 -13.40
C ASN A 79 -5.84 -8.40 -13.38
N MET A 80 -5.26 -8.02 -12.24
CA MET A 80 -4.52 -6.76 -12.05
C MET A 80 -3.01 -6.94 -12.19
N LEU A 81 -2.52 -8.18 -12.14
CA LEU A 81 -1.15 -8.57 -12.43
C LEU A 81 -1.12 -9.83 -13.28
N HIS A 82 -0.13 -9.93 -14.17
CA HIS A 82 0.23 -11.12 -14.91
C HIS A 82 1.77 -11.21 -14.92
N GLU A 83 2.32 -12.37 -14.54
CA GLU A 83 3.76 -12.68 -14.70
C GLU A 83 4.20 -12.71 -16.17
#